data_AF-A0A2D7EZQ9-F1
#
_entry.id   AF-A0A2D7EZQ9-F1
#
_cell.length_a   1.000
_cell.length_b   1.000
_cell.length_c   1.000
_cell.angle_alpha   90.00
_cell.angle_beta   90.00
_cell.angle_gamma   90.00
#
_symmetry.space_group_name_H-M   'P 1'
#
loop_
_entity.id
_entity.type
_entity.pdbx_description
1 polymer ?
#
loop_
_entity_poly.entity_id
_entity_poly.type
_entity_poly.pdbx_seq_one_letter_code
_entity_poly.pdbx_strand_id
1 'polypeptide(L)'
;MCIAIIPIIAIGSDYDEMLQNALAQLNNDYLENWTFNEERIVDGVVTEAQYDPRFKDKWQLQSIQGKSPTPEERKKFVQGKIKETGGDVGQEQRRDLKSLVTLKSLELIEESEEYWLFDFIPDGEGENRKFMALLHGELKISKQSLTIDYIDVRNETIIKPRLGFRVDEFFSRIEFTRLKNSGPVVPSSIDFRIRAKALGMVNIDEKIVLTYRNYQNVEEAY
;
A
#
# COMPACT_ATOMS: atom_id res chain seq x y z
N MET A 1 -43.01 22.19 12.28
CA MET A 1 -41.59 21.81 12.11
C MET A 1 -41.56 20.28 12.09
N CYS A 2 -41.69 19.68 10.91
CA CYS A 2 -41.68 18.23 10.74
C CYS A 2 -40.23 17.77 10.58
N ILE A 3 -39.74 16.98 11.53
CA ILE A 3 -38.45 16.32 11.43
C ILE A 3 -38.67 15.12 10.51
N ALA A 4 -38.21 15.22 9.27
CA ALA A 4 -38.11 14.10 8.37
C ALA A 4 -36.92 13.24 8.81
N ILE A 5 -37.21 12.09 9.41
CA ILE A 5 -36.22 11.05 9.66
C ILE A 5 -35.99 10.37 8.31
N ILE A 6 -34.85 10.63 7.68
CA ILE A 6 -34.43 9.90 6.48
C ILE A 6 -34.05 8.49 6.97
N PRO A 7 -34.66 7.43 6.43
CA PRO A 7 -34.25 6.08 6.75
C PRO A 7 -32.86 5.83 6.16
N ILE A 8 -31.93 5.37 7.01
CA ILE A 8 -30.68 4.75 6.56
C ILE A 8 -31.11 3.45 5.86
N ILE A 9 -31.18 3.49 4.53
CA ILE A 9 -31.37 2.28 3.73
C ILE A 9 -30.10 1.45 3.93
N ALA A 10 -30.25 0.21 4.36
CA ALA A 10 -29.17 -0.76 4.32
C ALA A 10 -28.90 -1.12 2.85
N ILE A 11 -27.95 -0.43 2.21
CA ILE A 11 -27.53 -0.62 0.81
C ILE A 11 -26.47 -1.73 0.76
N GLY A 12 -26.75 -2.88 1.37
CA GLY A 12 -25.72 -3.92 1.59
C GLY A 12 -25.35 -4.75 0.37
N SER A 13 -26.17 -4.82 -0.69
CA SER A 13 -25.93 -5.75 -1.81
C SER A 13 -25.12 -5.16 -2.97
N ASP A 14 -25.33 -3.90 -3.31
CA ASP A 14 -24.80 -3.31 -4.55
C ASP A 14 -23.33 -2.88 -4.39
N TYR A 15 -22.97 -2.41 -3.19
CA TYR A 15 -21.58 -2.05 -2.89
C TYR A 15 -20.68 -3.26 -2.72
N ASP A 16 -21.20 -4.39 -2.24
CA ASP A 16 -20.44 -5.63 -2.09
C ASP A 16 -19.92 -6.14 -3.44
N GLU A 17 -20.79 -6.19 -4.47
CA GLU A 17 -20.41 -6.62 -5.81
C GLU A 17 -19.43 -5.62 -6.45
N MET A 18 -19.72 -4.33 -6.37
CA MET A 18 -18.85 -3.27 -6.88
C MET A 18 -17.45 -3.34 -6.25
N LEU A 19 -17.39 -3.52 -4.93
CA LEU A 19 -16.15 -3.60 -4.19
C LEU A 19 -15.37 -4.88 -4.51
N GLN A 20 -16.04 -6.03 -4.61
CA GLN A 20 -15.41 -7.27 -5.07
C GLN A 20 -14.81 -7.10 -6.47
N ASN A 21 -15.54 -6.44 -7.37
CA ASN A 21 -15.05 -6.14 -8.71
C ASN A 21 -13.86 -5.17 -8.70
N ALA A 22 -13.87 -4.14 -7.85
CA ALA A 22 -12.76 -3.21 -7.72
C ALA A 22 -11.50 -3.88 -7.14
N LEU A 23 -11.66 -4.70 -6.10
CA LEU A 23 -10.58 -5.50 -5.51
C LEU A 23 -10.04 -6.53 -6.49
N ALA A 24 -10.90 -7.21 -7.25
CA ALA A 24 -10.51 -8.21 -8.24
C ALA A 24 -9.60 -7.64 -9.35
N GLN A 25 -9.68 -6.34 -9.63
CA GLN A 25 -8.86 -5.66 -10.63
C GLN A 25 -7.43 -5.35 -10.16
N LEU A 26 -7.17 -5.40 -8.85
CA LEU A 26 -5.82 -5.31 -8.32
C LEU A 26 -5.00 -6.50 -8.83
N ASN A 27 -3.93 -6.20 -9.57
CA ASN A 27 -3.00 -7.21 -10.02
C ASN A 27 -1.97 -7.48 -8.93
N ASN A 28 -2.23 -8.52 -8.14
CA ASN A 28 -1.31 -8.98 -7.10
C ASN A 28 -0.03 -9.60 -7.67
N ASP A 29 -0.05 -10.03 -8.93
CA ASP A 29 1.06 -10.73 -9.60
C ASP A 29 1.86 -9.78 -10.50
N TYR A 30 1.79 -8.47 -10.27
CA TYR A 30 2.56 -7.49 -11.05
C TYR A 30 4.07 -7.75 -10.94
N LEU A 31 4.53 -8.32 -9.83
CA LEU A 31 5.92 -8.74 -9.62
C LEU A 31 6.34 -9.96 -10.46
N GLU A 32 5.42 -10.66 -11.10
CA GLU A 32 5.73 -11.82 -11.94
C GLU A 32 5.85 -11.45 -13.41
N ASN A 33 4.95 -10.57 -13.87
CA ASN A 33 4.73 -10.34 -15.29
C ASN A 33 5.11 -8.93 -15.77
N TRP A 34 5.58 -8.06 -14.88
CA TRP A 34 5.89 -6.67 -15.22
C TRP A 34 7.30 -6.27 -14.82
N THR A 35 7.93 -5.47 -15.69
CA THR A 35 9.08 -4.65 -15.35
C THR A 35 8.61 -3.24 -15.01
N PHE A 36 9.32 -2.55 -14.12
CA PHE A 36 9.03 -1.16 -13.76
C PHE A 36 10.23 -0.50 -13.12
N ASN A 37 10.22 0.84 -13.04
CA ASN A 37 11.15 1.60 -12.23
C ASN A 37 10.52 1.92 -10.88
N GLU A 38 11.32 1.80 -9.82
CA GLU A 38 11.01 2.28 -8.48
C GLU A 38 11.94 3.46 -8.19
N GLU A 39 11.36 4.59 -7.82
CA GLU A 39 12.04 5.64 -7.07
C GLU A 39 11.68 5.50 -5.60
N ARG A 40 12.70 5.54 -4.75
CA ARG A 40 12.59 5.38 -3.31
C ARG A 40 13.25 6.56 -2.62
N ILE A 41 12.52 7.19 -1.70
CA ILE A 41 13.00 8.24 -0.82
C ILE A 41 12.93 7.73 0.61
N VAL A 42 14.09 7.58 1.25
CA VAL A 42 14.22 7.23 2.68
C VAL A 42 15.16 8.25 3.30
N ASP A 43 14.72 8.94 4.36
CA ASP A 43 15.51 9.98 5.04
C ASP A 43 16.12 11.04 4.08
N GLY A 44 15.37 11.38 3.03
CA GLY A 44 15.80 12.33 1.99
C GLY A 44 16.82 11.76 0.98
N VAL A 45 17.18 10.49 1.09
CA VAL A 45 18.02 9.78 0.11
C VAL A 45 17.16 9.23 -1.02
N VAL A 46 17.33 9.80 -2.21
CA VAL A 46 16.67 9.33 -3.43
C VAL A 46 17.48 8.19 -4.04
N THR A 47 16.81 7.06 -4.28
CA THR A 47 17.37 5.87 -4.91
C THR A 47 16.48 5.46 -6.07
N GLU A 48 17.04 5.19 -7.23
CA GLU A 48 16.29 4.68 -8.38
C GLU A 48 16.75 3.27 -8.72
N ALA A 49 15.78 2.38 -8.90
CA ALA A 49 16.03 1.01 -9.29
C ALA A 49 15.04 0.56 -10.37
N GLN A 50 15.43 -0.50 -11.09
CA GLN A 50 14.56 -1.21 -11.99
C GLN A 50 14.25 -2.58 -11.41
N TYR A 51 12.98 -2.96 -11.44
CA TYR A 51 12.55 -4.33 -11.25
C TYR A 51 12.34 -4.98 -12.60
N ASP A 52 12.92 -6.16 -12.80
CA ASP A 52 12.67 -7.00 -13.96
C ASP A 52 12.73 -8.48 -13.54
N PRO A 53 11.58 -9.20 -13.56
CA PRO A 53 11.49 -10.55 -13.03
C PRO A 53 12.22 -11.59 -13.89
N ARG A 54 12.69 -11.23 -15.10
CA ARG A 54 13.46 -12.12 -15.97
C ARG A 54 14.89 -12.33 -15.49
N PHE A 55 15.44 -11.41 -14.69
CA PHE A 55 16.80 -11.54 -14.17
C PHE A 55 16.85 -12.38 -12.89
N LYS A 56 18.00 -13.05 -12.69
CA LYS A 56 18.29 -13.76 -11.43
C LYS A 56 18.21 -12.83 -10.23
N ASP A 57 18.90 -11.69 -10.34
CA ASP A 57 18.73 -10.57 -9.41
C ASP A 57 17.68 -9.63 -10.00
N LYS A 58 16.44 -9.80 -9.57
CA LYS A 58 15.27 -9.08 -10.11
C LYS A 58 15.37 -7.56 -9.97
N TRP A 59 16.18 -7.08 -9.03
CA TRP A 59 16.37 -5.66 -8.74
C TRP A 59 17.71 -5.17 -9.24
N GLN A 60 17.70 -4.05 -9.96
CA GLN A 60 18.89 -3.41 -10.51
C GLN A 60 18.94 -1.95 -10.08
N LEU A 61 19.90 -1.61 -9.22
CA LEU A 61 20.12 -0.22 -8.79
C LEU A 61 20.69 0.61 -9.94
N GLN A 62 19.98 1.69 -10.29
CA GLN A 62 20.33 2.59 -11.39
C GLN A 62 21.07 3.83 -10.87
N SER A 63 20.56 4.44 -9.80
CA SER A 63 21.16 5.65 -9.24
C SER A 63 20.96 5.78 -7.72
N ILE A 64 21.89 6.48 -7.07
CA ILE A 64 21.74 7.02 -5.70
C ILE A 64 22.02 8.51 -5.81
N GLN A 65 21.08 9.35 -5.38
CA GLN A 65 21.18 10.82 -5.49
C GLN A 65 21.58 11.27 -6.90
N GLY A 66 20.99 10.64 -7.92
CA GLY A 66 21.27 10.91 -9.33
C GLY A 66 22.65 10.49 -9.84
N LYS A 67 23.47 9.81 -9.02
CA LYS A 67 24.81 9.34 -9.39
C LYS A 67 24.80 7.84 -9.67
N SER A 68 25.63 7.41 -10.61
CA SER A 68 25.84 6.00 -10.89
C SER A 68 26.42 5.28 -9.67
N PRO A 69 25.85 4.14 -9.26
CA PRO A 69 26.29 3.43 -8.07
C PRO A 69 27.61 2.68 -8.31
N THR A 70 28.36 2.46 -7.24
CA THR A 70 29.50 1.55 -7.19
C THR A 70 29.06 0.08 -7.21
N PRO A 71 29.95 -0.88 -7.56
CA PRO A 71 29.65 -2.30 -7.45
C PRO A 71 29.22 -2.73 -6.04
N GLU A 72 29.83 -2.16 -5.00
CA GLU A 72 29.53 -2.41 -3.60
C GLU A 72 28.13 -1.92 -3.23
N GLU A 73 27.73 -0.73 -3.69
CA GLU A 73 26.39 -0.18 -3.48
C GLU A 73 25.32 -1.03 -4.16
N ARG A 74 25.55 -1.47 -5.41
CA ARG A 74 24.65 -2.41 -6.10
C ARG A 74 24.45 -3.69 -5.30
N LYS A 75 25.55 -4.28 -4.82
CA LYS A 75 25.50 -5.52 -4.03
C LYS A 75 24.74 -5.32 -2.71
N LYS A 76 25.01 -4.23 -2.00
CA LYS A 76 24.29 -3.89 -0.75
C LYS A 76 22.80 -3.67 -1.00
N PHE A 77 22.45 -2.98 -2.09
CA PHE A 77 21.05 -2.74 -2.46
C PHE A 77 20.29 -4.04 -2.73
N VAL A 78 20.85 -4.94 -3.56
CA VAL A 78 20.22 -6.25 -3.84
C VAL A 78 20.07 -7.07 -2.57
N GLN A 79 21.10 -7.12 -1.71
CA GLN A 79 21.01 -7.79 -0.41
C GLN A 79 19.95 -7.17 0.50
N GLY A 80 19.82 -5.84 0.49
CA GLY A 80 18.78 -5.10 1.20
C GLY A 80 17.39 -5.51 0.73
N LYS A 81 17.12 -5.47 -0.59
CA LYS A 81 15.85 -5.89 -1.17
C LYS A 81 15.48 -7.34 -0.87
N ILE A 82 16.46 -8.25 -0.85
CA ILE A 82 16.25 -9.66 -0.45
C ILE A 82 15.85 -9.76 1.02
N LYS A 83 16.51 -9.00 1.92
CA LYS A 83 16.17 -8.97 3.35
C LYS A 83 14.80 -8.36 3.61
N GLU A 84 14.49 -7.24 2.95
CA GLU A 84 13.18 -6.59 3.03
C GLU A 84 12.08 -7.57 2.63
N THR A 85 12.24 -8.22 1.48
CA THR A 85 11.35 -9.26 0.98
C THR A 85 11.11 -10.41 1.98
N GLY A 86 12.12 -10.75 2.79
CA GLY A 86 12.03 -11.82 3.77
C GLY A 86 11.57 -11.38 5.17
N GLY A 87 11.47 -10.08 5.44
CA GLY A 87 11.10 -9.52 6.75
C GLY A 87 9.69 -8.90 6.77
N ASP A 88 9.22 -8.54 7.97
CA ASP A 88 7.82 -8.12 8.19
C ASP A 88 7.37 -6.95 7.29
N VAL A 89 8.24 -5.97 7.05
CA VAL A 89 7.95 -4.76 6.23
C VAL A 89 7.82 -5.09 4.73
N GLY A 90 8.68 -5.96 4.18
CA GLY A 90 8.53 -6.37 2.78
C GLY A 90 7.47 -7.46 2.60
N GLN A 91 7.08 -8.15 3.67
CA GLN A 91 5.84 -8.92 3.67
C GLN A 91 4.61 -8.01 3.64
N GLU A 92 4.59 -6.84 4.30
CA GLU A 92 3.48 -5.88 4.17
C GLU A 92 3.34 -5.34 2.74
N GLN A 93 4.45 -5.06 2.06
CA GLN A 93 4.45 -4.62 0.64
C GLN A 93 4.06 -5.72 -0.36
N ARG A 94 4.17 -6.99 0.05
CA ARG A 94 3.76 -8.17 -0.72
C ARG A 94 2.45 -8.80 -0.24
N ARG A 95 1.88 -8.29 0.85
CA ARG A 95 0.59 -8.80 1.33
C ARG A 95 -0.38 -8.61 0.20
N ASP A 96 -1.19 -9.64 -0.01
CA ASP A 96 -2.36 -9.51 -0.83
C ASP A 96 -3.12 -8.28 -0.32
N LEU A 97 -3.21 -7.22 -1.11
CA LEU A 97 -3.90 -6.01 -0.69
C LEU A 97 -5.38 -6.30 -0.38
N LYS A 98 -5.91 -7.37 -0.99
CA LYS A 98 -7.22 -7.93 -0.67
C LYS A 98 -7.29 -8.53 0.73
N SER A 99 -6.17 -8.95 1.32
CA SER A 99 -6.13 -9.45 2.70
C SER A 99 -6.01 -8.36 3.76
N LEU A 100 -5.65 -7.13 3.37
CA LEU A 100 -5.69 -5.98 4.29
C LEU A 100 -7.13 -5.47 4.52
N VAL A 101 -7.98 -5.60 3.50
CA VAL A 101 -9.35 -5.08 3.49
C VAL A 101 -10.33 -6.22 3.71
N THR A 102 -10.93 -6.29 4.89
CA THR A 102 -11.97 -7.28 5.16
C THR A 102 -13.34 -6.71 4.82
N LEU A 103 -14.03 -7.34 3.85
CA LEU A 103 -15.38 -6.95 3.41
C LEU A 103 -16.38 -6.78 4.57
N LYS A 104 -16.19 -7.51 5.66
CA LYS A 104 -17.10 -7.47 6.82
C LYS A 104 -17.03 -6.19 7.66
N SER A 105 -15.94 -5.43 7.57
CA SER A 105 -15.75 -4.20 8.36
C SER A 105 -15.88 -2.94 7.53
N LEU A 106 -16.25 -3.04 6.25
CA LEU A 106 -16.35 -1.90 5.37
C LEU A 106 -17.67 -1.17 5.57
N GLU A 107 -17.60 0.13 5.82
CA GLU A 107 -18.78 1.00 5.86
C GLU A 107 -18.59 2.16 4.87
N LEU A 108 -19.64 2.48 4.11
CA LEU A 108 -19.62 3.64 3.22
C LEU A 108 -19.72 4.90 4.08
N ILE A 109 -18.68 5.73 4.05
CA ILE A 109 -18.65 6.99 4.81
C ILE A 109 -18.93 8.22 3.95
N GLU A 110 -18.66 8.13 2.64
CA GLU A 110 -18.96 9.20 1.70
C GLU A 110 -19.25 8.68 0.29
N GLU A 111 -20.25 9.27 -0.37
CA GLU A 111 -20.53 9.06 -1.78
C GLU A 111 -20.67 10.41 -2.49
N SER A 112 -19.94 10.58 -3.60
CA SER A 112 -20.02 11.75 -4.47
C SER A 112 -20.34 11.32 -5.91
N GLU A 113 -20.44 12.27 -6.84
CA GLU A 113 -20.55 11.95 -8.28
C GLU A 113 -19.29 11.26 -8.83
N GLU A 114 -18.14 11.45 -8.19
CA GLU A 114 -16.85 10.99 -8.69
C GLU A 114 -16.34 9.71 -8.00
N TYR A 115 -16.75 9.46 -6.75
CA TYR A 115 -16.20 8.35 -5.96
C TYR A 115 -17.13 7.82 -4.88
N TRP A 116 -16.75 6.64 -4.39
CA TRP A 116 -17.17 6.10 -3.10
C TRP A 116 -15.97 6.05 -2.16
N LEU A 117 -16.17 6.44 -0.91
CA LEU A 117 -15.19 6.37 0.15
C LEU A 117 -15.73 5.48 1.27
N PHE A 118 -14.95 4.47 1.61
CA PHE A 118 -15.26 3.50 2.64
C PHE A 118 -14.26 3.62 3.78
N ASP A 119 -14.72 3.46 5.01
CA ASP A 119 -13.85 3.12 6.13
C ASP A 119 -13.79 1.60 6.31
N PHE A 120 -12.75 1.12 6.99
CA PHE A 120 -12.67 -0.26 7.42
C PHE A 120 -11.72 -0.43 8.61
N ILE A 121 -11.84 -1.56 9.29
CA ILE A 121 -10.86 -2.01 10.29
C ILE A 121 -9.86 -2.93 9.55
N PRO A 122 -8.57 -2.57 9.46
CA PRO A 122 -7.58 -3.39 8.79
C PRO A 122 -7.45 -4.77 9.41
N ASP A 123 -7.34 -5.80 8.58
CA ASP A 123 -7.11 -7.16 9.05
C ASP A 123 -5.61 -7.47 9.19
N GLY A 124 -5.30 -8.40 10.09
CA GLY A 124 -3.94 -8.82 10.37
C GLY A 124 -3.86 -10.29 10.74
N GLU A 125 -2.74 -10.91 10.39
CA GLU A 125 -2.46 -12.30 10.70
C GLU A 125 -1.54 -12.43 11.93
N GLY A 126 -1.66 -13.56 12.62
CA GLY A 126 -0.81 -13.92 13.76
C GLY A 126 -0.77 -12.83 14.83
N GLU A 127 0.45 -12.47 15.24
CA GLU A 127 0.72 -11.48 16.29
C GLU A 127 0.33 -10.04 15.90
N ASN A 128 0.19 -9.76 14.60
CA ASN A 128 -0.13 -8.41 14.10
C ASN A 128 -1.62 -8.08 14.15
N ARG A 129 -2.51 -9.08 14.28
CA ARG A 129 -3.97 -8.87 14.30
C ARG A 129 -4.42 -7.82 15.32
N LYS A 130 -3.89 -7.91 16.55
CA LYS A 130 -4.26 -6.99 17.64
C LYS A 130 -3.80 -5.56 17.35
N PHE A 131 -2.69 -5.39 16.65
CA PHE A 131 -2.20 -4.07 16.27
C PHE A 131 -3.02 -3.49 15.11
N MET A 132 -3.29 -4.29 14.07
CA MET A 132 -4.08 -3.87 12.91
C MET A 132 -5.50 -3.46 13.30
N ALA A 133 -6.13 -4.17 14.24
CA ALA A 133 -7.44 -3.80 14.78
C ALA A 133 -7.48 -2.47 15.58
N LEU A 134 -6.33 -1.85 15.85
CA LEU A 134 -6.23 -0.53 16.50
C LEU A 134 -6.03 0.59 15.48
N LEU A 135 -5.93 0.26 14.19
CA LEU A 135 -5.79 1.19 13.09
C LEU A 135 -7.15 1.43 12.42
N HIS A 136 -7.23 2.53 11.70
CA HIS A 136 -8.33 2.90 10.83
C HIS A 136 -7.85 2.80 9.38
N GLY A 137 -8.64 2.19 8.50
CA GLY A 137 -8.35 2.16 7.08
C GLY A 137 -9.40 2.91 6.29
N GLU A 138 -8.99 3.55 5.19
CA GLU A 138 -9.90 4.08 4.18
C GLU A 138 -9.60 3.47 2.81
N LEU A 139 -10.65 3.26 2.03
CA LEU A 139 -10.58 2.79 0.66
C LEU A 139 -11.42 3.71 -0.22
N LYS A 140 -10.81 4.24 -1.29
CA LYS A 140 -11.50 5.08 -2.27
C LYS A 140 -11.62 4.36 -3.60
N ILE A 141 -12.82 4.35 -4.18
CA ILE A 141 -13.10 3.82 -5.51
C ILE A 141 -13.57 4.95 -6.41
N SER A 142 -12.95 5.09 -7.58
CA SER A 142 -13.41 6.01 -8.62
C SER A 142 -14.62 5.44 -9.37
N LYS A 143 -15.68 6.25 -9.48
CA LYS A 143 -16.87 5.91 -10.28
C LYS A 143 -16.60 5.91 -11.78
N GLN A 144 -15.61 6.68 -12.22
CA GLN A 144 -15.24 6.78 -13.63
C GLN A 144 -14.52 5.52 -14.14
N SER A 145 -13.55 5.02 -13.37
CA SER A 145 -12.73 3.87 -13.77
C SER A 145 -13.21 2.55 -13.16
N LEU A 146 -14.08 2.61 -12.14
CA LEU A 146 -14.49 1.48 -11.31
C LEU A 146 -13.28 0.74 -10.71
N THR A 147 -12.27 1.50 -10.31
CA THR A 147 -11.03 0.99 -9.69
C THR A 147 -10.81 1.64 -8.35
N ILE A 148 -10.06 0.95 -7.50
CA ILE A 148 -9.51 1.53 -6.29
C ILE A 148 -8.51 2.61 -6.69
N ASP A 149 -8.67 3.81 -6.16
CA ASP A 149 -7.72 4.93 -6.31
C ASP A 149 -6.62 4.81 -5.26
N TYR A 150 -7.01 4.56 -4.00
CA TYR A 150 -6.08 4.32 -2.90
C TYR A 150 -6.68 3.42 -1.82
N ILE A 151 -5.79 2.80 -1.07
CA ILE A 151 -6.05 2.22 0.25
C ILE A 151 -5.09 2.90 1.21
N ASP A 152 -5.60 3.40 2.33
CA ASP A 152 -4.76 3.87 3.41
C ASP A 152 -5.09 3.19 4.74
N VAL A 153 -4.11 3.17 5.63
CA VAL A 153 -4.19 2.63 6.97
C VAL A 153 -3.41 3.54 7.90
N ARG A 154 -4.04 4.00 8.96
CA ARG A 154 -3.46 4.97 9.89
C ARG A 154 -3.95 4.80 11.31
N ASN A 155 -3.18 5.30 12.27
CA ASN A 155 -3.70 5.53 13.61
C ASN A 155 -4.31 6.94 13.71
N GLU A 156 -5.49 7.06 14.30
CA GLU A 156 -6.09 8.38 14.58
C GLU A 156 -5.66 8.94 15.94
N THR A 157 -5.23 8.04 16.83
CA THR A 157 -4.78 8.37 18.18
C THR A 157 -3.53 7.58 18.55
N ILE A 158 -2.85 7.96 19.63
CA ILE A 158 -1.68 7.25 20.12
C ILE A 158 -2.05 5.81 20.51
N ILE A 159 -1.37 4.82 19.92
CA ILE A 159 -1.59 3.40 20.21
C ILE A 159 -0.53 2.90 21.19
N LYS A 160 -0.95 2.10 22.17
CA LYS A 160 -0.05 1.39 23.10
C LYS A 160 -0.33 -0.11 23.02
N PRO A 161 0.18 -0.82 22.00
CA PRO A 161 -0.21 -2.20 21.73
C PRO A 161 0.29 -3.17 22.81
N ARG A 162 1.39 -2.82 23.49
CA ARG A 162 1.96 -3.57 24.61
C ARG A 162 2.76 -2.68 25.55
N LEU A 163 3.02 -3.17 26.76
CA LEU A 163 3.81 -2.45 27.75
C LEU A 163 5.18 -2.04 27.19
N GLY A 164 5.56 -0.79 27.42
CA GLY A 164 6.83 -0.26 26.94
C GLY A 164 6.88 0.05 25.44
N PHE A 165 5.79 -0.09 24.69
CA PHE A 165 5.73 0.30 23.28
C PHE A 165 4.59 1.29 23.03
N ARG A 166 4.90 2.37 22.31
CA ARG A 166 3.94 3.43 21.95
C ARG A 166 4.14 3.79 20.49
N VAL A 167 3.04 3.90 19.76
CA VAL A 167 3.00 4.37 18.37
C VAL A 167 2.29 5.72 18.37
N ASP A 168 3.04 6.76 18.05
CA ASP A 168 2.56 8.14 17.96
C ASP A 168 2.00 8.40 16.55
N GLU A 169 2.62 7.84 15.51
CA GLU A 169 2.12 7.82 14.13
C GLU A 169 2.39 6.46 13.49
N PHE A 170 1.40 5.98 12.76
CA PHE A 170 1.43 4.94 11.77
C PHE A 170 0.57 5.45 10.61
N PHE A 171 1.14 5.51 9.43
CA PHE A 171 0.44 5.87 8.22
C PHE A 171 1.04 5.07 7.08
N SER A 172 0.19 4.41 6.30
CA SER A 172 0.53 3.72 5.08
C SER A 172 -0.54 4.04 4.06
N ARG A 173 -0.17 4.60 2.91
CA ARG A 173 -1.08 4.84 1.80
C ARG A 173 -0.49 4.28 0.54
N ILE A 174 -1.29 3.48 -0.15
CA ILE A 174 -0.96 2.90 -1.44
C ILE A 174 -1.92 3.50 -2.45
N GLU A 175 -1.37 4.19 -3.45
CA GLU A 175 -2.16 4.73 -4.56
C GLU A 175 -1.99 3.82 -5.77
N PHE A 176 -3.05 3.70 -6.54
CA PHE A 176 -3.13 2.77 -7.66
C PHE A 176 -3.33 3.49 -8.98
N THR A 177 -2.87 2.85 -10.05
CA THR A 177 -3.10 3.31 -11.41
C THR A 177 -3.44 2.15 -12.32
N ARG A 178 -4.30 2.40 -13.31
CA ARG A 178 -4.60 1.42 -14.35
C ARG A 178 -3.57 1.52 -15.47
N LEU A 179 -2.98 0.38 -15.85
CA LEU A 179 -2.10 0.29 -17.01
C LEU A 179 -2.94 0.18 -18.29
N LYS A 180 -2.92 1.19 -19.15
CA LYS A 180 -3.79 1.29 -20.36
C LYS A 180 -5.29 1.25 -19.98
N ASN A 181 -6.20 1.54 -20.92
CA ASN A 181 -7.64 1.67 -20.61
C ASN A 181 -8.31 0.37 -20.12
N SER A 182 -7.73 -0.80 -20.39
CA SER A 182 -8.29 -2.12 -20.04
C SER A 182 -7.29 -3.07 -19.36
N GLY A 183 -6.12 -2.56 -18.95
CA GLY A 183 -5.13 -3.41 -18.29
C GLY A 183 -5.28 -3.42 -16.77
N PRO A 184 -4.36 -4.10 -16.08
CA PRO A 184 -4.43 -4.30 -14.64
C PRO A 184 -4.29 -2.99 -13.87
N VAL A 185 -4.81 -2.99 -12.64
CA VAL A 185 -4.54 -1.95 -11.65
C VAL A 185 -3.30 -2.35 -10.86
N VAL A 186 -2.30 -1.47 -10.82
CA VAL A 186 -1.01 -1.68 -10.14
C VAL A 186 -0.72 -0.53 -9.17
N PRO A 187 0.14 -0.72 -8.16
CA PRO A 187 0.61 0.38 -7.34
C PRO A 187 1.30 1.45 -8.18
N SER A 188 1.07 2.71 -7.84
CA SER A 188 1.74 3.88 -8.43
C SER A 188 2.60 4.60 -7.41
N SER A 189 2.20 4.60 -6.15
CA SER A 189 3.00 5.09 -5.04
C SER A 189 2.67 4.41 -3.72
N ILE A 190 3.64 4.40 -2.81
CA ILE A 190 3.47 4.02 -1.41
C ILE A 190 4.08 5.12 -0.55
N ASP A 191 3.30 5.70 0.35
CA ASP A 191 3.80 6.59 1.41
C ASP A 191 3.62 5.90 2.76
N PHE A 192 4.73 5.64 3.43
CA PHE A 192 4.78 5.00 4.73
C PHE A 192 5.49 5.91 5.73
N ARG A 193 4.86 6.11 6.88
CA ARG A 193 5.37 6.87 8.01
C ARG A 193 5.11 6.13 9.31
N ILE A 194 6.13 6.03 10.15
CA ILE A 194 5.97 5.53 11.51
C ILE A 194 6.79 6.38 12.48
N ARG A 195 6.14 6.82 13.55
CA ARG A 195 6.79 7.36 14.75
C ARG A 195 6.40 6.52 15.94
N ALA A 196 7.37 5.85 16.53
CA ALA A 196 7.15 4.99 17.68
C ALA A 196 8.26 5.14 18.73
N LYS A 197 7.95 4.74 19.96
CA LYS A 197 8.89 4.70 21.07
C LYS A 197 8.86 3.33 21.74
N ALA A 198 10.03 2.72 21.88
CA ALA A 198 10.22 1.45 22.58
C ALA A 198 11.05 1.65 23.86
N LEU A 199 10.59 1.04 24.95
CA LEU A 199 11.18 1.04 26.29
C LEU A 199 11.52 2.44 26.82
N GLY A 200 10.82 3.48 26.35
CA GLY A 200 11.04 4.87 26.74
C GLY A 200 12.28 5.54 26.12
N MET A 201 13.21 4.76 25.55
CA MET A 201 14.55 5.20 25.15
C MET A 201 14.78 5.15 23.64
N VAL A 202 14.21 4.16 22.95
CA VAL A 202 14.42 3.96 21.52
C VAL A 202 13.33 4.72 20.77
N ASN A 203 13.72 5.70 19.97
CA ASN A 203 12.82 6.37 19.04
C ASN A 203 12.96 5.70 17.68
N ILE A 204 11.82 5.39 17.07
CA ILE A 204 11.69 4.95 15.69
C ILE A 204 10.98 6.11 14.99
N ASP A 205 11.62 6.66 13.97
CA ASP A 205 11.06 7.71 13.12
C ASP A 205 11.51 7.41 11.70
N GLU A 206 10.60 6.82 10.92
CA GLU A 206 10.89 6.33 9.58
C GLU A 206 9.87 6.91 8.62
N LYS A 207 10.38 7.43 7.50
CA LYS A 207 9.56 7.89 6.37
C LYS A 207 10.09 7.29 5.08
N ILE A 208 9.21 6.60 4.37
CA ILE A 208 9.52 5.94 3.11
C ILE A 208 8.48 6.38 2.09
N VAL A 209 8.94 6.94 0.97
CA VAL A 209 8.09 7.20 -0.20
C VAL A 209 8.62 6.38 -1.36
N LEU A 210 7.75 5.56 -1.95
CA LEU A 210 8.02 4.78 -3.15
C LEU A 210 7.14 5.32 -4.28
N THR A 211 7.70 5.49 -5.47
CA THR A 211 6.97 5.82 -6.68
C THR A 211 7.33 4.82 -7.77
N TYR A 212 6.31 4.25 -8.41
CA TYR A 212 6.47 3.27 -9.48
C TYR A 212 6.09 3.87 -10.82
N ARG A 213 6.90 3.59 -11.84
CA ARG A 213 6.72 4.14 -13.18
C ARG A 213 7.20 3.18 -14.26
N ASN A 214 6.87 3.49 -15.51
CA ASN A 214 7.34 2.77 -16.69
C ASN A 214 7.04 1.27 -16.66
N TYR A 215 5.83 0.91 -16.21
CA TYR A 215 5.38 -0.47 -16.24
C TYR A 215 5.37 -1.02 -17.68
N GLN A 216 6.04 -2.15 -17.90
CA GLN A 216 6.03 -2.86 -19.17
C GLN A 216 5.80 -4.35 -18.92
N ASN A 217 4.85 -4.92 -19.65
CA ASN A 217 4.57 -6.34 -19.56
C ASN A 217 5.74 -7.12 -20.18
N VAL A 218 6.15 -8.19 -19.52
CA VAL A 218 7.30 -9.00 -19.91
C VAL A 218 7.04 -9.79 -21.20
N GLU A 219 5.79 -10.20 -21.45
CA GLU A 219 5.38 -10.95 -22.65
C GLU A 219 5.19 -10.05 -23.88
N GLU A 220 4.76 -8.79 -23.70
CA GLU A 220 4.59 -7.83 -24.80
C GLU A 220 5.91 -7.17 -25.27
N ALA A 221 7.03 -7.43 -24.58
CA ALA A 221 8.32 -6.80 -24.86
C ALA A 221 9.11 -7.45 -26.02
N TYR A 222 8.52 -8.40 -26.76
CA TYR A 222 9.13 -9.10 -27.90
C TYR A 222 8.13 -9.32 -29.05
#